data_AF-A0A2D8LM48-F1
#
_entry.id   AF-A0A2D8LM48-F1
#
_cell.length_a   1.000
_cell.length_b   1.000
_cell.length_c   1.000
_cell.angle_alpha   90.00
_cell.angle_beta   90.00
_cell.angle_gamma   90.00
#
_symmetry.space_group_name_H-M   'P 1'
#
loop_
_entity.id
_entity.type
_entity.pdbx_description
1 polymer ?
#
loop_
_entity_poly.entity_id
_entity_poly.type
_entity_poly.pdbx_seq_one_letter_code
_entity_poly.pdbx_strand_id
1 'polypeptide(L)'
;MRIPSLFRIIILCLSLCIGGTFGFTCSAQVGAVISKHKPIRTKYPKKKVSNPTYDTKSLALKITCGKTSEAAKAEAIFLWLATHISYDNELRLNKSLQQKIYTSEENVMYHALQRKKALCGGYAFLYKQLCAEVGIKASVIHGTTQKYKATPSKNTPDHTWNGVYLNGKWHLLDITWAVSHGSLKNPQRFWYLTSPSDFMKTHFPKDMRWSLL
;
A
#
# COMPACT_ATOMS: atom_id res chain seq x y z
N MET A 1 -57.69 47.47 -9.10
CA MET A 1 -57.62 47.24 -10.55
C MET A 1 -56.16 46.96 -10.92
N ARG A 2 -55.87 45.74 -11.43
CA ARG A 2 -54.66 45.24 -12.10
C ARG A 2 -53.26 45.39 -11.45
N ILE A 3 -52.63 44.22 -11.22
CA ILE A 3 -51.19 43.97 -11.03
C ILE A 3 -50.49 44.08 -12.42
N PRO A 4 -49.16 44.33 -12.52
CA PRO A 4 -48.24 43.18 -12.61
C PRO A 4 -46.86 43.34 -11.93
N SER A 5 -46.39 42.22 -11.37
CA SER A 5 -45.03 41.66 -11.28
C SER A 5 -43.79 42.57 -11.32
N LEU A 6 -42.94 42.50 -10.29
CA LEU A 6 -41.48 42.53 -10.45
C LEU A 6 -40.79 41.69 -9.34
N PHE A 7 -40.30 40.53 -9.79
CA PHE A 7 -39.10 39.80 -9.39
C PHE A 7 -38.63 39.80 -7.92
N ARG A 8 -38.77 38.62 -7.30
CA ARG A 8 -37.94 38.14 -6.18
C ARG A 8 -36.50 37.94 -6.66
N ILE A 9 -35.53 38.53 -5.95
CA ILE A 9 -34.13 38.07 -5.98
C ILE A 9 -33.77 37.66 -4.56
N ILE A 10 -33.82 36.35 -4.32
CA ILE A 10 -33.22 35.72 -3.16
C ILE A 10 -31.76 35.48 -3.53
N ILE A 11 -30.83 36.21 -2.90
CA ILE A 11 -29.40 35.92 -3.01
C ILE A 11 -29.12 34.69 -2.14
N LEU A 12 -29.15 33.51 -2.75
CA LEU A 12 -28.55 32.30 -2.17
C LEU A 12 -27.05 32.37 -2.46
N CYS A 13 -26.25 32.72 -1.44
CA CYS A 13 -24.81 32.46 -1.47
C CYS A 13 -24.58 30.95 -1.43
N LEU A 14 -24.53 30.30 -2.61
CA LEU A 14 -23.89 29.00 -2.75
C LEU A 14 -22.39 29.19 -2.65
N SER A 15 -21.85 28.91 -1.48
CA SER A 15 -20.45 28.58 -1.29
C SER A 15 -20.14 27.33 -2.12
N LEU A 16 -19.55 27.54 -3.31
CA LEU A 16 -18.87 26.48 -4.05
C LEU A 16 -17.62 26.06 -3.25
N CYS A 17 -17.81 25.16 -2.29
CA CYS A 17 -16.73 24.27 -1.87
C CYS A 17 -16.44 23.35 -3.06
N ILE A 18 -15.54 23.78 -3.94
CA ILE A 18 -14.87 22.88 -4.89
C ILE A 18 -13.95 21.99 -4.03
N GLY A 19 -14.55 20.97 -3.44
CA GLY A 19 -13.84 19.85 -2.84
C GLY A 19 -13.12 19.12 -3.96
N GLY A 20 -11.88 19.51 -4.23
CA GLY A 20 -10.95 18.75 -5.04
C GLY A 20 -10.65 17.43 -4.36
N THR A 21 -11.51 16.43 -4.56
CA THR A 21 -11.23 15.06 -4.15
C THR A 21 -10.17 14.52 -5.10
N PHE A 22 -8.91 14.60 -4.69
CA PHE A 22 -7.79 13.92 -5.33
C PHE A 22 -8.08 12.42 -5.34
N GLY A 23 -8.56 11.92 -6.48
CA GLY A 23 -8.67 10.49 -6.73
C GLY A 23 -7.26 9.89 -6.78
N PHE A 24 -6.91 9.10 -5.77
CA PHE A 24 -5.65 8.36 -5.74
C PHE A 24 -5.69 7.21 -6.75
N THR A 25 -5.30 7.48 -8.00
CA THR A 25 -5.08 6.42 -8.98
C THR A 25 -3.71 5.77 -8.72
N CYS A 26 -3.68 4.63 -8.03
CA CYS A 26 -2.54 3.73 -8.02
C CYS A 26 -2.71 2.72 -9.16
N SER A 27 -1.74 2.63 -10.06
CA SER A 27 -1.62 1.47 -10.97
C SER A 27 -0.66 0.49 -10.31
N ALA A 28 -0.93 -0.82 -10.29
CA ALA A 28 0.08 -1.75 -9.78
C ALA A 28 1.34 -1.64 -10.62
N GLN A 29 2.43 -1.33 -9.92
CA GLN A 29 3.77 -1.41 -10.47
C GLN A 29 4.44 -2.74 -10.19
N VAL A 30 3.85 -3.65 -9.41
CA VAL A 30 4.52 -4.92 -9.07
C VAL A 30 4.08 -6.06 -9.98
N GLY A 31 2.80 -6.44 -9.91
CA GLY A 31 2.29 -7.61 -10.64
C GLY A 31 2.42 -7.51 -12.17
N ALA A 32 2.44 -6.29 -12.71
CA ALA A 32 2.60 -6.03 -14.14
C ALA A 32 4.05 -5.71 -14.58
N VAL A 33 4.98 -5.39 -13.68
CA VAL A 33 6.36 -4.97 -14.07
C VAL A 33 7.41 -6.02 -13.70
N ILE A 34 7.34 -6.60 -12.49
CA ILE A 34 8.27 -7.65 -12.06
C ILE A 34 7.98 -8.96 -12.83
N SER A 35 6.71 -9.31 -13.02
CA SER A 35 6.31 -10.51 -13.77
C SER A 35 6.55 -10.44 -15.29
N LYS A 36 6.68 -9.23 -15.88
CA LYS A 36 6.89 -9.06 -17.33
C LYS A 36 8.35 -9.15 -17.75
N HIS A 37 9.29 -9.03 -16.81
CA HIS A 37 10.68 -9.30 -17.09
C HIS A 37 10.92 -10.81 -17.12
N LYS A 38 10.76 -11.43 -18.31
CA LYS A 38 11.52 -12.65 -18.60
C LYS A 38 13.00 -12.29 -18.41
N PRO A 39 13.82 -13.12 -17.74
CA PRO A 39 15.25 -12.82 -17.63
C PRO A 39 15.81 -12.74 -19.04
N ILE A 40 16.16 -11.52 -19.49
CA ILE A 40 16.90 -11.35 -20.72
C ILE A 40 18.24 -12.04 -20.46
N ARG A 41 18.48 -13.16 -21.15
CA ARG A 41 19.79 -13.81 -21.22
C ARG A 41 20.71 -12.88 -22.01
N THR A 42 21.22 -11.83 -21.37
CA THR A 42 22.30 -11.02 -21.94
C THR A 42 23.62 -11.77 -21.75
N LYS A 43 24.42 -11.82 -22.83
CA LYS A 43 25.79 -12.37 -22.84
C LYS A 43 26.83 -11.49 -22.10
N TYR A 44 26.38 -10.48 -21.35
CA TYR A 44 27.26 -9.58 -20.61
C TYR A 44 27.46 -10.09 -19.18
N PRO A 45 28.67 -10.04 -18.62
CA PRO A 45 28.91 -10.48 -17.25
C PRO A 45 28.04 -9.65 -16.31
N LYS A 46 27.15 -10.32 -15.57
CA LYS A 46 26.34 -9.71 -14.51
C LYS A 46 27.30 -9.16 -13.46
N LYS A 47 27.58 -7.85 -13.51
CA LYS A 47 28.24 -7.16 -12.41
C LYS A 47 27.33 -7.32 -11.18
N LYS A 48 27.78 -8.05 -10.15
CA LYS A 48 27.10 -8.08 -8.85
C LYS A 48 27.10 -6.64 -8.33
N VAL A 49 26.02 -5.90 -8.58
CA VAL A 49 25.78 -4.66 -7.88
C VAL A 49 25.30 -5.07 -6.49
N SER A 50 26.25 -5.21 -5.56
CA SER A 50 25.96 -5.30 -4.13
C SER A 50 25.42 -3.94 -3.71
N ASN A 51 24.13 -3.69 -3.94
CA ASN A 51 23.45 -2.59 -3.28
C ASN A 51 23.65 -2.79 -1.77
N PRO A 52 24.02 -1.75 -1.00
CA PRO A 52 24.14 -1.89 0.44
C PRO A 52 22.80 -2.40 0.98
N THR A 53 22.81 -3.62 1.52
CA THR A 53 21.62 -4.24 2.09
C THR A 53 21.26 -3.45 3.33
N TYR A 54 20.08 -2.83 3.34
CA TYR A 54 19.54 -2.32 4.59
C TYR A 54 19.38 -3.47 5.57
N ASP A 55 19.90 -3.29 6.78
CA ASP A 55 19.78 -4.27 7.84
C ASP A 55 18.34 -4.29 8.40
N THR A 56 17.47 -4.97 7.67
CA THR A 56 16.06 -5.17 8.04
C THR A 56 15.94 -5.98 9.34
N LYS A 57 16.92 -6.84 9.65
CA LYS A 57 16.97 -7.59 10.90
C LYS A 57 17.15 -6.68 12.11
N SER A 58 18.18 -5.83 12.11
CA SER A 58 18.39 -4.87 13.20
C SER A 58 17.23 -3.89 13.32
N LEU A 59 16.66 -3.46 12.20
CA LEU A 59 15.47 -2.61 12.20
C LEU A 59 14.27 -3.31 12.87
N ALA A 60 13.97 -4.55 12.49
CA ALA A 60 12.86 -5.31 13.05
C ALA A 60 13.04 -5.55 14.56
N LEU A 61 14.25 -5.93 14.99
CA LEU A 61 14.59 -6.08 16.41
C LEU A 61 14.42 -4.78 17.18
N LYS A 62 14.84 -3.64 16.62
CA LYS A 62 14.66 -2.33 17.23
C LYS A 62 13.17 -1.95 17.37
N ILE A 63 12.37 -2.16 16.33
CA ILE A 63 10.93 -1.87 16.33
C ILE A 63 10.19 -2.71 17.38
N THR A 64 10.60 -3.96 17.53
CA THR A 64 9.92 -4.97 18.36
C THR A 64 10.50 -5.11 19.77
N CYS A 65 11.51 -4.30 20.12
CA CYS A 65 12.14 -4.31 21.43
C CYS A 65 11.11 -4.17 22.56
N GLY A 66 11.20 -5.05 23.57
CA GLY A 66 10.25 -5.09 24.69
C GLY A 66 8.87 -5.66 24.39
N LYS A 67 8.59 -6.13 23.16
CA LYS A 67 7.33 -6.81 22.81
C LYS A 67 7.47 -8.32 22.89
N THR A 68 6.59 -8.96 23.65
CA THR A 68 6.66 -10.40 23.94
C THR A 68 5.79 -11.23 23.00
N SER A 69 4.60 -10.76 22.63
CA SER A 69 3.67 -11.49 21.75
C SER A 69 3.88 -11.19 20.26
N GLU A 70 3.61 -12.17 19.40
CA GLU A 70 3.64 -11.98 17.93
C GLU A 70 2.70 -10.86 17.49
N ALA A 71 1.51 -10.76 18.09
CA ALA A 71 0.54 -9.71 17.78
C ALA A 71 1.08 -8.31 18.10
N ALA A 72 1.73 -8.12 19.26
CA ALA A 72 2.32 -6.84 19.63
C ALA A 72 3.50 -6.45 18.74
N LYS A 73 4.30 -7.44 18.30
CA LYS A 73 5.38 -7.23 17.34
C LYS A 73 4.87 -6.87 15.94
N ALA A 74 3.88 -7.61 15.44
CA ALA A 74 3.23 -7.37 14.15
C ALA A 74 2.59 -5.98 14.10
N GLU A 75 1.96 -5.55 15.19
CA GLU A 75 1.38 -4.22 15.30
C GLU A 75 2.45 -3.13 15.33
N ALA A 76 3.53 -3.33 16.10
CA ALA A 76 4.64 -2.39 16.14
C ALA A 76 5.27 -2.18 14.75
N ILE A 77 5.43 -3.24 13.96
CA ILE A 77 5.93 -3.18 12.59
C ILE A 77 4.94 -2.42 11.69
N PHE A 78 3.64 -2.73 11.78
CA PHE A 78 2.59 -2.02 11.04
C PHE A 78 2.63 -0.52 11.31
N LEU A 79 2.61 -0.13 12.59
CA LEU A 79 2.62 1.26 13.02
C LEU A 79 3.92 1.96 12.62
N TRP A 80 5.07 1.32 12.80
CA TRP A 80 6.34 1.90 12.41
C TRP A 80 6.35 2.24 10.92
N LEU A 81 5.95 1.30 10.06
CA LEU A 81 5.86 1.55 8.61
C LEU A 81 4.86 2.66 8.29
N ALA A 82 3.67 2.63 8.89
CA ALA A 82 2.61 3.61 8.64
C ALA A 82 2.96 5.04 9.10
N THR A 83 3.89 5.19 10.03
CA THR A 83 4.27 6.48 10.62
C THR A 83 5.63 6.99 10.14
N HIS A 84 6.50 6.10 9.62
CA HIS A 84 7.87 6.45 9.21
C HIS A 84 8.10 6.39 7.70
N ILE A 85 7.19 5.80 6.93
CA ILE A 85 7.27 5.70 5.47
C ILE A 85 6.06 6.41 4.85
N SER A 86 6.32 7.45 4.08
CA SER A 86 5.29 8.26 3.41
C SER A 86 4.82 7.65 2.09
N TYR A 87 3.62 7.99 1.65
CA TYR A 87 3.16 7.61 0.31
C TYR A 87 3.97 8.33 -0.78
N ASP A 88 4.47 7.57 -1.76
CA ASP A 88 5.42 8.09 -2.76
C ASP A 88 4.74 8.64 -4.03
N ASN A 89 4.14 9.82 -3.95
CA ASN A 89 3.54 10.47 -5.11
C ASN A 89 4.52 10.74 -6.26
N GLU A 90 5.80 10.96 -5.96
CA GLU A 90 6.84 11.15 -6.96
C GLU A 90 7.04 9.86 -7.78
N LEU A 91 7.24 8.73 -7.09
CA LEU A 91 7.38 7.43 -7.73
C LEU A 91 6.11 7.02 -8.50
N ARG A 92 4.94 7.33 -7.96
CA ARG A 92 3.65 7.05 -8.62
C ARG A 92 3.53 7.73 -9.98
N LEU A 93 4.04 8.95 -10.11
CA LEU A 93 3.88 9.77 -11.31
C LEU A 93 5.06 9.67 -12.28
N ASN A 94 6.23 9.21 -11.83
CA ASN A 94 7.46 9.19 -12.63
C ASN A 94 7.83 7.80 -13.16
N LYS A 95 7.41 7.46 -14.38
CA LYS A 95 7.68 6.15 -15.03
C LYS A 95 9.16 5.75 -15.06
N SER A 96 10.08 6.70 -15.29
CA SER A 96 11.51 6.41 -15.32
C SER A 96 12.01 5.96 -13.95
N LEU A 97 11.56 6.65 -12.89
CA LEU A 97 11.85 6.25 -11.52
C LEU A 97 11.24 4.89 -11.17
N GLN A 98 10.04 4.57 -11.70
CA GLN A 98 9.45 3.23 -11.54
C GLN A 98 10.31 2.15 -12.16
N GLN A 99 10.79 2.34 -13.40
CA GLN A 99 11.66 1.39 -14.08
C GLN A 99 12.98 1.16 -13.34
N LYS A 100 13.51 2.21 -12.70
CA LYS A 100 14.73 2.12 -11.89
C LYS A 100 14.52 1.37 -10.57
N ILE A 101 13.37 1.58 -9.91
CA ILE A 101 13.12 1.05 -8.55
C ILE A 101 12.49 -0.35 -8.60
N TYR A 102 11.52 -0.61 -9.49
CA TYR A 102 10.77 -1.86 -9.57
C TYR A 102 11.48 -2.94 -10.39
N THR A 103 12.72 -3.26 -10.00
CA THR A 103 13.56 -4.28 -10.63
C THR A 103 13.59 -5.59 -9.84
N SER A 104 13.46 -5.52 -8.51
CA SER A 104 13.29 -6.67 -7.61
C SER A 104 12.61 -6.24 -6.30
N GLU A 105 12.13 -7.19 -5.49
CA GLU A 105 11.56 -6.86 -4.17
C GLU A 105 12.60 -6.19 -3.26
N GLU A 106 13.84 -6.68 -3.27
CA GLU A 106 14.94 -6.12 -2.49
C GLU A 106 15.25 -4.68 -2.89
N ASN A 107 15.24 -4.37 -4.18
CA ASN A 107 15.49 -3.00 -4.65
C ASN A 107 14.35 -2.05 -4.28
N VAL A 108 13.10 -2.52 -4.33
CA VAL A 108 11.93 -1.75 -3.88
C VAL A 108 12.03 -1.47 -2.38
N MET A 109 12.33 -2.49 -1.57
CA MET A 109 12.52 -2.32 -0.11
C MET A 109 13.68 -1.39 0.22
N TYR A 110 14.80 -1.54 -0.48
CA TYR A 110 15.96 -0.67 -0.32
C TYR A 110 15.59 0.80 -0.56
N HIS A 111 14.94 1.10 -1.69
CA HIS A 111 14.53 2.46 -1.99
C HIS A 111 13.43 2.98 -1.06
N ALA A 112 12.53 2.12 -0.58
CA ALA A 112 11.53 2.50 0.39
C ALA A 112 12.15 2.97 1.72
N LEU A 113 13.16 2.24 2.21
CA LEU A 113 13.88 2.59 3.43
C LEU A 113 14.83 3.79 3.25
N GLN A 114 15.51 3.90 2.10
CA GLN A 114 16.39 5.04 1.75
C GLN A 114 15.59 6.33 1.67
N ARG A 115 14.52 6.32 0.87
CA ARG A 115 13.74 7.52 0.56
C ARG A 115 12.68 7.84 1.60
N LYS A 116 12.42 6.93 2.54
CA LYS A 116 11.31 6.97 3.50
C LYS A 116 9.96 7.17 2.80
N LYS A 117 9.82 6.58 1.61
CA LYS A 117 8.64 6.70 0.74
C LYS A 117 8.36 5.39 0.03
N ALA A 118 7.11 4.97 -0.02
CA ALA A 118 6.73 3.74 -0.71
C ALA A 118 5.37 3.85 -1.43
N LEU A 119 5.16 2.96 -2.39
CA LEU A 119 3.83 2.59 -2.88
C LEU A 119 3.44 1.23 -2.31
N CYS A 120 2.27 0.72 -2.70
CA CYS A 120 1.68 -0.50 -2.15
C CYS A 120 2.64 -1.70 -2.08
N GLY A 121 3.39 -1.96 -3.15
CA GLY A 121 4.41 -3.00 -3.16
C GLY A 121 5.50 -2.80 -2.10
N GLY A 122 6.02 -1.58 -1.94
CA GLY A 122 7.08 -1.31 -0.98
C GLY A 122 6.64 -1.47 0.47
N TYR A 123 5.42 -1.04 0.80
CA TYR A 123 4.84 -1.32 2.11
C TYR A 123 4.67 -2.83 2.34
N ALA A 124 4.10 -3.54 1.37
CA ALA A 124 3.78 -4.94 1.53
C ALA A 124 5.03 -5.83 1.66
N PHE A 125 6.07 -5.52 0.87
CA PHE A 125 7.36 -6.21 0.94
C PHE A 125 8.08 -5.94 2.26
N LEU A 126 8.14 -4.67 2.70
CA LEU A 126 8.77 -4.33 3.96
C LEU A 126 8.06 -4.98 5.15
N TYR A 127 6.73 -4.99 5.18
CA TYR A 127 6.00 -5.63 6.26
C TYR A 127 6.30 -7.12 6.34
N LYS A 128 6.23 -7.83 5.19
CA LYS A 128 6.58 -9.25 5.13
C LYS A 128 8.02 -9.51 5.59
N GLN A 129 8.98 -8.72 5.11
CA GLN A 129 10.39 -8.88 5.47
C GLN A 129 10.60 -8.65 6.98
N LEU A 130 10.11 -7.53 7.52
CA LEU A 130 10.27 -7.20 8.94
C LEU A 130 9.58 -8.23 9.86
N CYS A 131 8.42 -8.76 9.46
CA CYS A 131 7.79 -9.86 10.18
C CYS A 131 8.65 -11.12 10.18
N ALA A 132 9.23 -11.50 9.04
CA ALA A 132 10.08 -12.68 8.92
C ALA A 132 11.32 -12.58 9.82
N GLU A 133 11.94 -11.39 9.92
CA GLU A 133 13.10 -11.14 10.79
C GLU A 133 12.84 -11.38 12.28
N VAL A 134 11.57 -11.37 12.69
CA VAL A 134 11.15 -11.62 14.09
C VAL A 134 10.29 -12.88 14.24
N GLY A 135 10.34 -13.77 13.25
CA GLY A 135 9.69 -15.09 13.28
C GLY A 135 8.19 -15.11 12.98
N ILE A 136 7.61 -13.99 12.51
CA ILE A 136 6.18 -13.88 12.22
C ILE A 136 5.92 -14.21 10.75
N LYS A 137 4.99 -15.12 10.50
CA LYS A 137 4.59 -15.46 9.13
C LYS A 137 3.70 -14.36 8.55
N ALA A 138 4.13 -13.79 7.43
CA ALA A 138 3.36 -12.83 6.66
C ALA A 138 3.45 -13.17 5.17
N SER A 139 2.41 -12.80 4.42
CA SER A 139 2.31 -13.01 2.99
C SER A 139 2.02 -11.69 2.28
N VAL A 140 2.47 -11.60 1.04
CA VAL A 140 2.13 -10.51 0.13
C VAL A 140 0.95 -10.98 -0.73
N ILE A 141 -0.09 -10.17 -0.77
CA ILE A 141 -1.33 -10.48 -1.49
C ILE A 141 -1.46 -9.46 -2.62
N HIS A 142 -1.60 -9.97 -3.84
CA HIS A 142 -1.88 -9.16 -5.02
C HIS A 142 -3.36 -9.25 -5.37
N GLY A 143 -3.96 -8.13 -5.73
CA GLY A 143 -5.34 -8.08 -6.20
C GLY A 143 -5.69 -6.73 -6.77
N THR A 144 -6.98 -6.44 -6.83
CA THR A 144 -7.50 -5.14 -7.27
C THR A 144 -8.24 -4.48 -6.12
N THR A 145 -8.37 -3.16 -6.17
CA THR A 145 -9.25 -2.43 -5.25
C THR A 145 -10.37 -1.74 -5.99
N GLN A 146 -11.56 -1.67 -5.38
CA GLN A 146 -12.66 -0.93 -5.97
C GLN A 146 -12.30 0.55 -6.03
N LYS A 147 -12.23 1.09 -7.25
CA LYS A 147 -12.16 2.54 -7.47
C LYS A 147 -13.59 3.05 -7.49
N TYR A 148 -13.89 4.12 -6.75
CA TYR A 148 -15.10 4.90 -7.00
C TYR A 148 -15.12 5.26 -8.50
N LYS A 149 -16.07 4.70 -9.26
CA LYS A 149 -16.35 4.99 -10.69
C LYS A 149 -15.44 4.38 -11.78
N ALA A 150 -14.81 3.23 -11.58
CA ALA A 150 -14.24 2.49 -12.72
C ALA A 150 -14.77 1.05 -12.76
N THR A 151 -15.42 0.70 -13.87
CA THR A 151 -15.71 -0.70 -14.21
C THR A 151 -14.43 -1.53 -14.09
N PRO A 152 -14.44 -2.68 -13.40
CA PRO A 152 -13.28 -3.54 -13.27
C PRO A 152 -12.96 -4.17 -14.63
N SER A 153 -12.20 -3.46 -15.48
CA SER A 153 -11.89 -3.90 -16.84
C SER A 153 -10.53 -4.55 -16.99
N LYS A 154 -9.85 -4.89 -15.89
CA LYS A 154 -8.53 -5.52 -15.96
C LYS A 154 -8.43 -6.72 -15.05
N ASN A 155 -8.28 -7.90 -15.65
CA ASN A 155 -7.79 -9.15 -15.03
C ASN A 155 -6.34 -9.02 -14.46
N THR A 156 -5.83 -7.80 -14.30
CA THR A 156 -4.49 -7.51 -13.86
C THR A 156 -4.57 -6.86 -12.48
N PRO A 157 -4.01 -7.48 -11.43
CA PRO A 157 -3.91 -6.87 -10.11
C PRO A 157 -3.33 -5.47 -10.19
N ASP A 158 -3.99 -4.49 -9.55
CA ASP A 158 -3.56 -3.09 -9.50
C ASP A 158 -3.17 -2.61 -8.09
N HIS A 159 -3.26 -3.49 -7.09
CA HIS A 159 -2.91 -3.21 -5.70
C HIS A 159 -2.19 -4.38 -5.02
N THR A 160 -1.55 -4.12 -3.89
CA THR A 160 -0.80 -5.12 -3.12
C THR A 160 -0.84 -4.80 -1.63
N TRP A 161 -1.15 -5.79 -0.81
CA TRP A 161 -1.31 -5.67 0.65
C TRP A 161 -0.78 -6.94 1.34
N ASN A 162 -1.06 -7.15 2.63
CA ASN A 162 -0.57 -8.30 3.38
C ASN A 162 -1.66 -9.13 4.04
N GLY A 163 -1.32 -10.41 4.21
CA GLY A 163 -1.89 -11.26 5.25
C GLY A 163 -0.82 -11.52 6.31
N VAL A 164 -1.21 -11.59 7.59
CA VAL A 164 -0.33 -11.95 8.70
C VAL A 164 -0.94 -13.09 9.50
N TYR A 165 -0.14 -14.09 9.87
CA TYR A 165 -0.60 -15.23 10.66
C TYR A 165 -0.33 -14.99 12.14
N LEU A 166 -1.38 -14.85 12.92
CA LEU A 166 -1.32 -14.54 14.36
C LEU A 166 -2.34 -15.40 15.09
N ASN A 167 -1.93 -16.00 16.21
CA ASN A 167 -2.81 -16.78 17.07
C ASN A 167 -3.57 -17.89 16.31
N GLY A 168 -2.87 -18.61 15.43
CA GLY A 168 -3.42 -19.76 14.71
C GLY A 168 -4.30 -19.43 13.50
N LYS A 169 -4.40 -18.17 13.08
CA LYS A 169 -5.20 -17.78 11.90
C LYS A 169 -4.59 -16.62 11.12
N TRP A 170 -4.97 -16.52 9.85
CA TRP A 170 -4.62 -15.40 8.98
C TRP A 170 -5.51 -14.18 9.25
N HIS A 171 -4.91 -12.99 9.16
CA HIS A 171 -5.57 -11.70 9.27
C HIS A 171 -5.12 -10.79 8.11
N LEU A 172 -6.00 -9.89 7.68
CA LEU A 172 -5.74 -8.98 6.56
C LEU A 172 -5.35 -7.59 7.06
N LEU A 173 -4.45 -6.93 6.33
CA LEU A 173 -4.07 -5.54 6.60
C LEU A 173 -3.58 -4.85 5.32
N ASP A 174 -3.73 -3.53 5.29
CA ASP A 174 -3.19 -2.68 4.23
C ASP A 174 -2.60 -1.37 4.78
N ILE A 175 -1.28 -1.33 4.87
CA ILE A 175 -0.53 -0.15 5.32
C ILE A 175 -0.68 1.01 4.32
N THR A 176 -0.84 0.73 3.04
CA THR A 176 -1.01 1.78 2.01
C THR A 176 -2.28 2.56 2.28
N TRP A 177 -3.39 1.87 2.53
CA TRP A 177 -4.67 2.49 2.84
C TRP A 177 -4.69 3.11 4.24
N ALA A 178 -4.00 2.51 5.22
CA ALA A 178 -3.77 3.11 6.53
C ALA A 178 -3.10 4.50 6.44
N VAL A 179 -2.10 4.62 5.57
CA VAL A 179 -1.37 5.87 5.33
C VAL A 179 -2.19 6.85 4.49
N SER A 180 -2.78 6.41 3.38
CA SER A 180 -3.45 7.30 2.42
C SER A 180 -4.79 7.85 2.90
N HIS A 181 -5.49 7.14 3.78
CA HIS A 181 -6.74 7.61 4.42
C HIS A 181 -6.51 8.24 5.79
N GLY A 182 -5.25 8.24 6.27
CA GLY A 182 -4.85 8.78 7.56
C GLY A 182 -3.81 9.88 7.41
N SER A 183 -2.97 10.00 8.43
CA SER A 183 -1.77 10.84 8.39
C SER A 183 -0.59 10.09 9.00
N LEU A 184 0.63 10.53 8.72
CA LEU A 184 1.84 9.93 9.33
C LEU A 184 1.83 9.96 10.86
N LYS A 185 1.09 10.87 11.48
CA LYS A 185 0.95 10.94 12.94
C LYS A 185 -0.21 10.09 13.46
N ASN A 186 -1.20 9.82 12.62
CA ASN A 186 -2.42 9.09 12.97
C ASN A 186 -2.87 8.25 11.76
N PRO A 187 -2.25 7.08 11.53
CA PRO A 187 -2.65 6.19 10.44
C PRO A 187 -4.02 5.57 10.73
N GLN A 188 -4.82 5.31 9.69
CA GLN A 188 -6.13 4.70 9.84
C GLN A 188 -6.01 3.24 10.27
N ARG A 189 -6.16 3.00 11.58
CA ARG A 189 -6.03 1.67 12.18
C ARG A 189 -7.10 0.68 11.75
N PHE A 190 -8.19 1.14 11.14
CA PHE A 190 -9.19 0.27 10.51
C PHE A 190 -8.55 -0.73 9.53
N TRP A 191 -7.47 -0.35 8.85
CA TRP A 191 -6.76 -1.19 7.88
C TRP A 191 -5.72 -2.14 8.51
N TYR A 192 -5.74 -2.34 9.84
CA TYR A 192 -4.93 -3.33 10.54
C TYR A 192 -5.82 -4.42 11.14
N LEU A 193 -5.58 -5.68 10.74
CA LEU A 193 -6.38 -6.85 11.14
C LEU A 193 -7.89 -6.64 10.85
N THR A 194 -8.20 -6.02 9.72
CA THR A 194 -9.57 -5.79 9.27
C THR A 194 -10.27 -7.13 9.06
N SER A 195 -11.56 -7.20 9.42
CA SER A 195 -12.36 -8.40 9.21
C SER A 195 -12.38 -8.77 7.71
N PRO A 196 -12.36 -10.07 7.35
CA PRO A 196 -12.47 -10.49 5.95
C PRO A 196 -13.68 -9.90 5.22
N SER A 197 -14.85 -9.89 5.87
CA SER A 197 -16.09 -9.36 5.29
C SER A 197 -16.03 -7.86 5.02
N ASP A 198 -15.38 -7.06 5.87
CA ASP A 198 -15.19 -5.63 5.62
C ASP A 198 -14.10 -5.38 4.57
N PHE A 199 -13.00 -6.14 4.62
CA PHE A 199 -11.88 -5.98 3.71
C PHE A 199 -12.28 -6.30 2.25
N MET A 200 -13.10 -7.34 2.04
CA MET A 200 -13.61 -7.74 0.71
C MET A 200 -14.60 -6.74 0.08
N LYS A 201 -15.09 -5.75 0.82
CA LYS A 201 -15.91 -4.66 0.22
C LYS A 201 -15.09 -3.81 -0.74
N THR A 202 -13.78 -3.72 -0.52
CA THR A 202 -12.90 -2.85 -1.29
C THR A 202 -11.70 -3.55 -1.90
N HIS A 203 -11.28 -4.71 -1.39
CA HIS A 203 -10.10 -5.46 -1.84
C HIS A 203 -10.50 -6.80 -2.43
N PHE A 204 -10.12 -7.06 -3.68
CA PHE A 204 -10.44 -8.31 -4.37
C PHE A 204 -9.12 -9.04 -4.70
N PRO A 205 -8.75 -10.09 -3.93
CA PRO A 205 -7.50 -10.79 -4.16
C PRO A 205 -7.52 -11.55 -5.48
N LYS A 206 -6.37 -11.66 -6.13
CA LYS A 206 -6.23 -12.49 -7.34
C LYS A 206 -6.42 -13.99 -7.02
N ASP A 207 -5.88 -14.42 -5.89
CA ASP A 207 -6.07 -15.78 -5.37
C ASP A 207 -7.14 -15.73 -4.27
N MET A 208 -8.30 -16.31 -4.54
CA MET A 208 -9.47 -16.24 -3.68
C MET A 208 -9.29 -16.89 -2.31
N ARG A 209 -8.25 -17.71 -2.09
CA ARG A 209 -7.90 -18.19 -0.75
C ARG A 209 -7.57 -17.05 0.21
N TRP A 210 -7.13 -15.91 -0.30
CA TRP A 210 -6.88 -14.70 0.49
C TRP A 210 -8.13 -13.87 0.77
N SER A 211 -9.31 -14.30 0.34
CA SER A 211 -10.55 -13.68 0.81
C SER A 211 -10.77 -13.95 2.29
N LEU A 212 -10.28 -15.08 2.81
CA LEU A 212 -10.48 -15.56 4.19
C LEU A 212 -11.97 -15.66 4.58
N LEU A 213 -12.85 -15.83 3.59
CA LEU A 213 -14.27 -16.12 3.73
C LEU A 213 -14.54 -17.62 3.57
#